data_AF-W2S9X1-F1
#
_entry.id   AF-W2S9X1-F1
#
_cell.length_a   1.000
_cell.length_b   1.000
_cell.length_c   1.000
_cell.angle_alpha   90.00
_cell.angle_beta   90.00
_cell.angle_gamma   90.00
#
_symmetry.space_group_name_H-M   'P 1'
#
loop_
_entity.id
_entity.type
_entity.pdbx_description
1 polymer ?
#
loop_
_entity_poly.entity_id
_entity_poly.type
_entity_poly.pdbx_seq_one_letter_code
_entity_poly.pdbx_strand_id
1 'polypeptide(L)'
;MAPPEHQFPVSELEQRVHFVTKNFKEKSRKLPKDFDLKKDCELYELVQYSCTTGKQLRDQELANPNRKKAGIECHPFVRLFRRCGKGDEMFHVETTAWEGQYAWKPKRVLEEDVGTTETTSTRDRADQEGKWFWSKK
;
A
#
# COMPACT_ATOMS: atom_id res chain seq x y z
N MET A 1 -16.49 -33.89 7.73
CA MET A 1 -15.03 -34.13 7.91
C MET A 1 -14.30 -33.11 7.06
N ALA A 2 -13.29 -32.41 7.62
CA ALA A 2 -12.47 -31.49 6.83
C ALA A 2 -11.51 -32.29 5.92
N PRO A 3 -11.28 -31.86 4.67
CA PRO A 3 -10.31 -32.53 3.80
C PRO A 3 -8.89 -32.40 4.39
N PRO A 4 -8.02 -33.41 4.23
CA PRO A 4 -6.64 -33.35 4.69
C PRO A 4 -5.88 -32.22 3.98
N GLU A 5 -5.27 -31.33 4.76
CA GLU A 5 -4.43 -30.25 4.25
C GLU A 5 -2.98 -30.73 4.07
N HIS A 6 -2.34 -30.31 2.99
CA HIS A 6 -0.92 -30.55 2.77
C HIS A 6 -0.08 -29.54 3.56
N GLN A 7 0.78 -30.03 4.45
CA GLN A 7 1.79 -29.21 5.10
C GLN A 7 2.94 -28.93 4.11
N PHE A 8 3.43 -27.68 4.09
CA PHE A 8 4.57 -27.26 3.28
C PHE A 8 5.41 -26.25 4.08
N PRO A 9 6.73 -26.16 3.84
CA PRO A 9 7.59 -25.21 4.52
C PRO A 9 7.26 -23.78 4.10
N VAL A 10 7.46 -22.82 5.00
CA VAL A 10 7.13 -21.39 4.77
C VAL A 10 7.84 -20.81 3.53
N SER A 11 9.03 -21.32 3.20
CA SER A 11 9.78 -20.94 1.99
C SER A 11 9.06 -21.25 0.68
N GLU A 12 8.16 -22.23 0.67
CA GLU A 12 7.39 -22.64 -0.52
C GLU A 12 6.02 -21.96 -0.61
N LEU A 13 5.71 -21.04 0.32
CA LEU A 13 4.41 -20.36 0.39
C LEU A 13 4.07 -19.64 -0.91
N GLU A 14 5.02 -18.88 -1.48
CA GLU A 14 4.79 -18.15 -2.73
C GLU A 14 4.39 -19.09 -3.85
N GLN A 15 5.11 -20.19 -4.01
CA GLN A 15 4.79 -21.21 -5.02
C GLN A 15 3.42 -21.84 -4.75
N ARG A 16 3.12 -22.22 -3.50
CA ARG A 16 1.87 -22.92 -3.12
C ARG A 16 0.62 -22.09 -3.33
N VAL A 17 0.70 -20.76 -3.16
CA VAL A 17 -0.42 -19.83 -3.41
C VAL A 17 -0.88 -19.90 -4.88
N HIS A 18 0.01 -20.22 -5.82
CA HIS A 18 -0.33 -20.37 -7.24
C HIS A 18 -0.99 -21.70 -7.60
N PHE A 19 -1.18 -22.62 -6.65
CA PHE A 19 -1.83 -23.91 -6.90
C PHE A 19 -3.16 -24.04 -6.13
N VAL A 20 -4.08 -24.83 -6.67
CA VAL A 20 -5.34 -25.24 -6.04
C VAL A 20 -5.53 -26.73 -6.25
N THR A 21 -5.90 -27.44 -5.19
CA THR A 21 -6.21 -28.87 -5.26
C THR A 21 -7.64 -29.06 -5.75
N LYS A 22 -7.82 -29.68 -6.92
CA LYS A 22 -9.14 -30.05 -7.46
C LYS A 22 -9.13 -31.54 -7.79
N ASN A 23 -10.06 -32.30 -7.20
CA ASN A 23 -10.15 -33.77 -7.35
C ASN A 23 -8.82 -34.48 -7.02
N PHE A 24 -8.18 -34.13 -5.91
CA PHE A 24 -6.88 -34.68 -5.47
C PHE A 24 -5.73 -34.47 -6.47
N LYS A 25 -5.88 -33.56 -7.44
CA LYS A 25 -4.82 -33.15 -8.37
C LYS A 25 -4.51 -31.68 -8.17
N GLU A 26 -3.23 -31.35 -8.08
CA GLU A 26 -2.77 -29.97 -8.04
C GLU A 26 -2.96 -29.34 -9.42
N LYS A 27 -3.69 -28.23 -9.47
CA LYS A 27 -3.85 -27.42 -10.67
C LYS A 27 -3.29 -26.04 -10.39
N SER A 28 -2.45 -25.55 -11.30
CA SER A 28 -2.05 -24.16 -11.27
C SER A 28 -3.29 -23.27 -11.44
N ARG A 29 -3.38 -22.19 -10.65
CA ARG A 29 -4.33 -21.11 -10.89
C ARG A 29 -4.04 -20.52 -12.27
N LYS A 30 -5.00 -19.81 -12.86
CA LYS A 30 -4.97 -19.34 -14.27
C LYS A 30 -3.74 -18.51 -14.71
N LEU A 31 -2.80 -18.22 -13.82
CA LEU A 31 -1.61 -17.43 -14.09
C LEU A 31 -0.47 -18.32 -14.63
N PRO A 32 0.27 -17.88 -15.66
CA PRO A 32 1.50 -18.53 -16.10
C PRO A 32 2.50 -18.72 -14.95
N LYS A 33 3.36 -19.74 -15.06
CA LYS A 33 4.37 -20.05 -14.04
C LYS A 33 5.40 -18.92 -13.84
N ASP A 34 5.66 -18.16 -14.90
CA ASP A 34 6.60 -17.04 -14.91
C ASP A 34 5.90 -15.67 -14.85
N PHE A 35 4.63 -15.63 -14.42
CA PHE A 35 3.84 -14.40 -14.36
C PHE A 35 4.29 -13.51 -13.21
N ASP A 36 4.76 -12.31 -13.53
CA ASP A 36 5.22 -11.32 -12.56
C ASP A 36 4.32 -10.08 -12.62
N LEU A 37 3.58 -9.83 -11.54
CA LEU A 37 2.69 -8.67 -11.43
C LEU A 37 3.39 -7.35 -11.73
N LYS A 38 4.68 -7.22 -11.40
CA LYS A 38 5.44 -5.99 -11.62
C LYS A 38 5.84 -5.79 -13.08
N LYS A 39 6.09 -6.88 -13.80
CA LYS A 39 6.54 -6.86 -15.21
C LYS A 39 5.38 -6.90 -16.19
N ASP A 40 4.37 -7.70 -15.89
CA ASP A 40 3.30 -8.06 -16.84
C ASP A 40 2.02 -7.26 -16.64
N CYS A 41 1.93 -6.43 -15.59
CA CYS A 41 0.76 -5.63 -15.29
C CYS A 41 1.09 -4.16 -15.07
N GLU A 42 0.23 -3.29 -15.56
CA GLU A 42 0.33 -1.85 -15.38
C GLU A 42 -0.28 -1.43 -14.04
N LEU A 43 0.40 -0.54 -13.31
CA LEU A 43 -0.03 -0.03 -12.03
C LEU A 43 -0.91 1.21 -12.22
N TYR A 44 -2.11 1.17 -11.63
CA TYR A 44 -3.07 2.27 -11.63
C TYR A 44 -3.35 2.74 -10.21
N GLU A 45 -3.71 4.02 -10.12
CA GLU A 45 -4.09 4.69 -8.88
C GLU A 45 -5.57 5.09 -8.94
N LEU A 46 -6.32 4.74 -7.89
CA LEU A 46 -7.71 5.17 -7.70
C LEU A 46 -7.84 5.91 -6.37
N VAL A 47 -8.24 7.18 -6.46
CA VAL A 47 -8.59 7.98 -5.28
C VAL A 47 -10.03 7.66 -4.89
N GLN A 48 -10.22 7.18 -3.67
CA GLN A 48 -11.52 6.93 -3.09
C GLN A 48 -11.73 7.82 -1.87
N TYR A 49 -12.99 7.99 -1.45
CA TYR A 49 -13.34 8.80 -0.29
C TYR A 49 -14.01 7.93 0.76
N SER A 50 -13.53 8.02 1.99
CA SER A 50 -14.18 7.42 3.15
C SER A 50 -14.85 8.53 3.94
N CYS A 51 -16.18 8.48 4.02
CA CYS A 51 -16.97 9.48 4.72
C CYS A 51 -17.38 8.97 6.10
N THR A 52 -17.46 9.88 7.07
CA THR A 52 -18.01 9.59 8.38
C THR A 52 -19.46 9.12 8.25
N THR A 53 -19.77 7.99 8.89
CA THR A 53 -21.11 7.41 8.91
C THR A 53 -22.00 8.12 9.93
N GLY A 54 -23.32 8.05 9.75
CA GLY A 54 -24.26 8.62 10.72
C GLY A 54 -24.11 8.05 12.14
N LYS A 55 -23.66 6.79 12.27
CA LYS A 55 -23.32 6.19 13.57
C LYS A 55 -22.11 6.89 14.19
N GLN A 56 -21.02 7.07 13.44
CA GLN A 56 -19.83 7.78 13.91
C GLN A 56 -20.15 9.23 14.29
N LEU A 57 -21.04 9.90 13.55
CA LEU A 57 -21.50 11.24 13.89
C LEU A 57 -22.27 11.25 15.22
N ARG A 58 -23.20 10.31 15.44
CA ARG A 58 -23.89 10.19 16.73
C ARG A 58 -22.93 9.88 17.87
N ASP A 59 -22.00 8.95 17.68
CA ASP A 59 -21.02 8.59 18.69
C ASP A 59 -20.16 9.80 19.08
N GLN A 60 -19.78 10.65 18.11
CA GLN A 60 -19.09 11.92 18.37
C GLN A 60 -19.95 12.96 19.10
N GLU A 61 -21.24 13.10 18.75
CA GLU A 61 -22.17 13.99 19.44
C GLU A 61 -22.36 13.58 20.90
N LEU A 62 -22.50 12.29 21.16
CA LEU A 62 -22.61 11.73 22.52
C LEU A 62 -21.32 11.92 23.32
N ALA A 63 -20.16 11.76 22.69
CA ALA A 63 -18.87 11.98 23.33
C ALA A 63 -18.62 13.47 23.66
N ASN A 64 -19.19 14.41 22.91
CA ASN A 64 -19.01 15.84 23.11
C ASN A 64 -20.34 16.61 22.94
N PRO A 65 -21.22 16.63 23.95
CA PRO A 65 -22.57 17.21 23.86
C PRO A 65 -22.60 18.73 23.68
N ASN A 66 -21.51 19.43 24.01
CA ASN A 66 -21.38 20.88 23.82
C ASN A 66 -20.81 21.28 22.44
N ARG A 67 -20.43 20.30 21.60
CA ARG A 67 -19.88 20.58 20.26
C ARG A 67 -21.04 20.81 19.28
N LYS A 68 -20.89 21.77 18.37
CA LYS A 68 -21.80 21.90 17.21
C LYS A 68 -21.89 20.56 16.47
N LYS A 69 -23.09 20.20 15.99
CA LYS A 69 -23.31 19.00 15.17
C LYS A 69 -22.25 18.90 14.08
N ALA A 70 -21.49 17.82 14.12
CA ALA A 70 -20.43 17.58 13.13
C ALA A 70 -21.08 17.26 11.78
N GLY A 71 -20.58 17.89 10.71
CA GLY A 71 -20.98 17.54 9.34
C GLY A 71 -20.39 16.21 8.92
N ILE A 72 -20.87 15.66 7.81
CA ILE A 72 -20.21 14.52 7.16
C ILE A 72 -18.84 15.01 6.67
N GLU A 73 -17.79 14.32 7.10
CA GLU A 73 -16.41 14.58 6.71
C GLU A 73 -15.92 13.40 5.85
N CYS A 74 -15.42 13.70 4.66
CA CYS A 74 -14.92 12.69 3.73
C CYS A 74 -13.41 12.86 3.56
N HIS A 75 -12.67 11.79 3.83
CA HIS A 75 -11.22 11.78 3.71
C HIS A 75 -10.81 10.98 2.47
N PRO A 76 -9.97 11.55 1.59
CA PRO A 76 -9.45 10.81 0.45
C PRO A 76 -8.46 9.75 0.94
N PHE A 77 -8.51 8.58 0.33
CA PHE A 77 -7.50 7.56 0.47
C PHE A 77 -7.21 6.94 -0.90
N VAL A 78 -5.96 6.58 -1.11
CA VAL A 78 -5.47 6.07 -2.38
C VAL A 78 -5.50 4.54 -2.35
N ARG A 79 -6.12 3.93 -3.37
CA ARG A 79 -5.99 2.50 -3.66
C ARG A 79 -5.16 2.29 -4.90
N LEU A 80 -4.22 1.36 -4.82
CA LEU A 80 -3.41 0.92 -5.95
C LEU A 80 -3.97 -0.41 -6.46
N PHE A 81 -4.06 -0.53 -7.78
CA PHE A 81 -4.47 -1.77 -8.42
C PHE A 81 -3.67 -2.00 -9.69
N ARG A 82 -3.46 -3.27 -10.05
CA ARG A 82 -2.78 -3.65 -11.29
C ARG A 82 -3.80 -4.13 -12.29
N ARG A 83 -3.72 -3.61 -13.52
CA ARG A 83 -4.46 -4.15 -14.67
C ARG A 83 -3.55 -5.10 -15.42
N CYS A 84 -3.96 -6.36 -15.46
CA CYS A 84 -3.22 -7.45 -16.08
C CYS A 84 -3.99 -7.95 -17.30
N GLY A 85 -3.29 -8.25 -18.39
CA GLY A 85 -3.87 -8.83 -19.60
C GLY A 85 -3.16 -10.13 -19.97
N LYS A 86 -3.93 -11.14 -20.40
CA LYS A 86 -3.39 -12.35 -21.02
C LYS A 86 -4.24 -12.69 -22.25
N GLY A 87 -3.73 -12.37 -23.44
CA GLY A 87 -4.53 -12.42 -24.66
C GLY A 87 -5.70 -11.46 -24.56
N ASP A 88 -6.92 -11.94 -24.84
CA ASP A 88 -8.16 -11.14 -24.76
C ASP A 88 -8.76 -11.06 -23.34
N GLU A 89 -8.24 -11.81 -22.36
CA GLU A 89 -8.74 -11.76 -20.99
C GLU A 89 -8.03 -10.65 -20.19
N MET A 90 -8.80 -9.67 -19.71
CA MET A 90 -8.34 -8.64 -18.78
C MET A 90 -8.86 -8.88 -17.37
N PHE A 91 -7.98 -8.73 -16.38
CA PHE A 91 -8.35 -8.79 -14.96
C PHE A 91 -7.63 -7.72 -14.15
N HIS A 92 -8.22 -7.37 -13.01
CA HIS A 92 -7.68 -6.40 -12.08
C HIS A 92 -7.30 -7.09 -10.77
N VAL A 93 -6.15 -6.71 -10.22
CA VAL A 93 -5.65 -7.20 -8.94
C VAL A 93 -5.52 -6.01 -8.00
N GLU A 94 -6.23 -6.03 -6.88
CA GLU A 94 -6.00 -5.06 -5.81
C GLU A 94 -4.62 -5.35 -5.20
N THR A 95 -3.73 -4.37 -5.27
CA THR A 95 -2.39 -4.47 -4.69
C THR A 95 -2.37 -3.84 -3.30
N THR A 96 -1.49 -4.32 -2.43
CA THR A 96 -1.29 -3.71 -1.12
C THR A 96 -0.69 -2.31 -1.28
N ALA A 97 -0.98 -1.40 -0.34
CA ALA A 97 -0.60 0.02 -0.35
C ALA A 97 0.93 0.30 -0.27
N TRP A 98 1.77 -0.66 -0.63
CA TRP A 98 3.22 -0.67 -0.46
C TRP A 98 3.96 -0.73 -1.81
N GLU A 99 3.30 -0.34 -2.90
CA GLU A 99 3.89 -0.29 -4.25
C GLU A 99 4.03 1.16 -4.77
N GLY A 100 4.92 1.37 -5.74
CA GLY A 100 5.13 2.69 -6.37
C GLY A 100 5.69 3.74 -5.41
N GLN A 101 5.18 4.97 -5.50
CA GLN A 101 5.62 6.09 -4.65
C GLN A 101 5.21 5.93 -3.17
N TYR A 102 4.23 5.07 -2.90
CA TYR A 102 3.74 4.76 -1.56
C TYR A 102 4.44 3.53 -0.94
N ALA A 103 5.40 2.94 -1.66
CA ALA A 103 6.19 1.85 -1.14
C ALA A 103 6.97 2.28 0.10
N TRP A 104 6.78 1.55 1.19
CA TRP A 104 7.57 1.76 2.40
C TRP A 104 9.04 1.51 2.08
N LYS A 105 9.86 2.49 2.43
CA LYS A 105 11.31 2.37 2.41
C LYS A 105 11.77 2.31 3.86
N PRO A 106 12.53 1.29 4.27
CA PRO A 106 13.15 1.31 5.58
C PRO A 106 13.97 2.59 5.68
N LYS A 107 13.83 3.33 6.78
CA LYS A 107 14.77 4.41 7.09
C LYS A 107 16.14 3.75 7.20
N ARG A 108 17.06 4.11 6.30
CA ARG A 108 18.47 3.76 6.47
C ARG A 108 18.88 4.38 7.80
N VAL A 109 19.20 3.54 8.78
CA VAL A 109 19.99 3.98 9.93
C VAL A 109 21.31 4.40 9.31
N LEU A 110 21.58 5.71 9.31
CA LEU A 110 22.92 6.20 9.05
C LEU A 110 23.75 5.63 10.19
N GLU A 111 24.52 4.58 9.91
CA GLU A 111 25.64 4.23 10.76
C GLU A 111 26.52 5.47 10.83
N GLU A 112 26.62 6.05 12.03
CA GLU A 112 27.56 7.14 12.29
C GLU A 112 28.96 6.60 11.99
N ASP A 113 29.55 7.10 10.92
CA ASP A 113 30.96 6.92 10.59
C ASP A 113 31.81 7.35 11.79
N VAL A 114 32.34 6.38 12.52
CA VAL A 114 33.41 6.58 13.48
C VAL A 114 34.68 6.91 12.69
N GLY A 115 34.87 8.20 12.48
CA GLY A 115 36.13 8.93 12.37
C GLY A 115 37.34 8.24 11.71
N THR A 116 37.67 8.70 10.51
CA THR A 116 39.07 9.04 10.20
C THR A 116 39.09 10.40 9.53
N THR A 117 39.69 11.35 10.24
CA THR A 117 39.94 12.74 9.85
C THR A 117 40.73 12.85 8.55
N GLU A 118 40.31 13.71 7.62
CA GLU A 118 41.08 14.88 7.16
C GLU A 118 40.32 15.72 6.10
N THR A 119 39.94 16.92 6.52
CA THR A 119 40.06 18.23 5.85
C THR A 119 39.67 18.39 4.37
N THR A 120 38.53 19.07 4.11
CA THR A 120 38.50 20.24 3.21
C THR A 120 37.28 21.14 3.46
N SER A 121 37.60 22.37 3.81
CA SER A 121 36.87 23.65 3.84
C SER A 121 35.35 23.74 3.57
N THR A 122 34.66 24.29 4.57
CA THR A 122 33.51 25.24 4.54
C THR A 122 33.59 26.28 3.40
N ARG A 123 32.56 26.94 2.86
CA ARG A 123 31.21 27.42 3.29
C ARG A 123 30.50 27.89 1.99
N ASP A 124 29.19 27.71 1.80
CA ASP A 124 28.16 28.77 1.84
C ASP A 124 26.79 28.08 1.63
N ARG A 125 25.88 28.02 2.61
CA ARG A 125 24.90 29.02 3.11
C ARG A 125 23.63 29.15 2.25
N ALA A 126 22.50 28.90 2.95
CA ALA A 126 21.14 29.42 2.80
C ALA A 126 20.10 28.60 2.00
N ASP A 127 19.33 27.81 2.76
CA ASP A 127 17.88 27.99 2.97
C ASP A 127 17.01 28.45 1.80
N GLN A 128 16.14 27.55 1.34
CA GLN A 128 14.80 27.92 0.88
C GLN A 128 13.80 26.78 1.19
N GLU A 129 13.37 26.74 2.44
CA GLU A 129 12.11 26.07 2.81
C GLU A 129 10.92 26.93 2.34
N GLY A 130 10.07 26.33 1.51
CA GLY A 130 8.86 26.94 0.97
C GLY A 130 7.83 27.21 2.07
N LYS A 131 7.56 28.49 2.32
CA LYS A 131 6.46 28.99 3.15
C LYS A 131 5.11 28.75 2.46
N TRP A 132 4.29 27.87 3.01
CA TRP A 132 2.86 27.77 2.69
C TRP A 132 2.08 28.85 3.46
N PHE A 133 1.82 29.98 2.81
CA PHE A 133 1.00 31.06 3.35
C PHE A 133 -0.45 30.90 2.89
N TRP A 134 -1.36 30.55 3.82
CA TRP A 134 -2.80 30.54 3.57
C TRP A 134 -3.34 31.98 3.69
N SER A 135 -3.82 32.54 2.59
CA SER A 135 -4.49 33.85 2.58
C SER A 135 -5.92 33.69 3.07
N LYS A 136 -6.26 34.36 4.18
CA LYS A 136 -7.65 34.60 4.57
C LYS A 136 -8.20 35.79 3.76
N LYS A 137 -9.46 35.68 3.32
CA LYS A 137 -10.32 36.81 2.97
C LYS A 137 -11.45 36.86 3.98
#